data_AF-A0A2E2VR79-F1
#
_entry.id   AF-A0A2E2VR79-F1
#
_cell.length_a   1.000
_cell.length_b   1.000
_cell.length_c   1.000
_cell.angle_alpha   90.00
_cell.angle_beta   90.00
_cell.angle_gamma   90.00
#
_symmetry.space_group_name_H-M   'P 1'
#
loop_
_entity.id
_entity.type
_entity.pdbx_description
1 polymer ?
#
loop_
_entity_poly.entity_id
_entity_poly.type
_entity_poly.pdbx_seq_one_letter_code
_entity_poly.pdbx_strand_id
1 'polypeptide(L)'
;MLQSTPLGQSLLAMPAGDFQEDRHVYYNAKGEALFGLEQAGTFEAYLNGCGGKRDVRDPLGLRDGGGLELGLGSTALANYLADFGEGGRFVDENNPPVRTFTHESCNLVKAELPTLAQQRAAGQGFGGVYQNCCTSRQYVYTATAAQLLGLVDDWKHPAFFDYVTRWVSEPWNNMGGYGSGYGDAMYTAYFEASPTQPTRYDQNGDGMADVWWRNLSSGANWLYTMNGETIVDSKGMSNVPGAWQGIRADLNGDGKSDIVWRHQTNGELYGYLVDGTSWVEGRRLAVVDPVWQVVGIGDFNADNNADILWRNESTGTLWAYFMNGLTITESRFITNVADFGWKVVAVADVGGDGNADILWRHDISHQLWVYHMQGQTISQSAPLAQVAADWMVAGSGDFNGDGNADLLWRNTSTGQNWLYSLSQQGIVASQGINIVASQDWQVELIGDFDGDTKADIWWRNSSTGANAIYRMDGRQILSIHSMPSVDVAWELVQ
;
A
#
# COMPACT_ATOMS: atom_id res chain seq x y z
N MET A 1 19.49 14.60 69.46
CA MET A 1 18.59 15.24 68.47
C MET A 1 19.24 16.56 68.05
N LEU A 2 20.43 16.63 67.45
CA LEU A 2 20.93 16.07 66.17
C LEU A 2 20.06 16.52 64.98
N GLN A 3 20.53 17.19 63.93
CA GLN A 3 21.83 17.81 63.62
C GLN A 3 21.69 18.58 62.28
N SER A 4 22.36 19.74 62.18
CA SER A 4 23.12 20.29 61.03
C SER A 4 22.50 20.43 59.62
N THR A 5 22.27 21.69 59.24
CA THR A 5 22.67 22.37 57.98
C THR A 5 24.19 22.26 57.66
N PRO A 6 24.84 22.89 56.63
CA PRO A 6 24.47 23.42 55.28
C PRO A 6 25.62 23.28 54.22
N LEU A 7 25.56 24.11 53.14
CA LEU A 7 26.67 24.70 52.34
C LEU A 7 27.23 23.86 51.18
N GLY A 8 27.61 24.43 50.02
CA GLY A 8 27.85 25.84 49.64
C GLY A 8 27.47 26.11 48.17
N GLN A 9 27.01 27.32 47.82
CA GLN A 9 27.82 28.51 47.46
C GLN A 9 28.77 28.19 46.28
N SER A 10 28.85 28.95 45.18
CA SER A 10 28.50 30.34 44.87
C SER A 10 28.89 30.54 43.38
N LEU A 11 28.25 31.40 42.58
CA LEU A 11 28.64 32.81 42.46
C LEU A 11 27.61 33.59 41.64
N LEU A 12 27.40 34.84 42.04
CA LEU A 12 26.65 35.88 41.34
C LEU A 12 27.31 36.31 40.02
N ALA A 13 26.47 36.66 39.03
CA ALA A 13 26.60 37.92 38.28
C ALA A 13 25.22 38.33 37.70
N MET A 14 24.82 39.58 38.00
CA MET A 14 23.67 40.34 37.47
C MET A 14 24.00 40.92 36.06
N PRO A 15 23.19 41.82 35.47
CA PRO A 15 21.82 41.72 34.95
C PRO A 15 21.70 42.18 33.46
N ALA A 16 20.46 42.21 32.97
CA ALA A 16 19.92 42.98 31.83
C ALA A 16 19.99 42.34 30.43
N GLY A 17 18.79 42.17 29.85
CA GLY A 17 18.55 41.84 28.45
C GLY A 17 17.10 41.36 28.28
N ASP A 18 16.25 42.23 27.75
CA ASP A 18 14.82 42.04 27.52
C ASP A 18 14.48 40.71 26.83
N PHE A 19 13.49 39.98 27.38
CA PHE A 19 12.69 39.03 26.62
C PHE A 19 11.21 39.44 26.75
N GLN A 20 10.69 40.05 25.68
CA GLN A 20 9.26 39.94 25.37
C GLN A 20 9.04 38.49 24.95
N GLU A 21 8.44 37.69 25.83
CA GLU A 21 7.87 36.40 25.43
C GLU A 21 6.59 36.67 24.64
N ASP A 22 6.64 36.53 23.32
CA ASP A 22 5.43 36.36 22.51
C ASP A 22 4.81 35.00 22.85
N ARG A 23 3.86 35.01 23.79
CA ARG A 23 3.00 33.86 24.08
C ARG A 23 1.94 33.75 22.99
N HIS A 24 2.15 32.87 22.02
CA HIS A 24 1.10 32.49 21.08
C HIS A 24 0.14 31.49 21.73
N VAL A 25 -1.12 31.87 21.88
CA VAL A 25 -2.22 30.96 22.21
C VAL A 25 -2.88 30.57 20.89
N TYR A 26 -2.84 29.28 20.55
CA TYR A 26 -3.45 28.77 19.33
C TYR A 26 -4.91 28.45 19.60
N TYR A 27 -5.79 28.84 18.70
CA TYR A 27 -7.22 28.52 18.77
C TYR A 27 -7.61 27.70 17.55
N ASN A 28 -8.44 26.68 17.74
CA ASN A 28 -9.06 25.99 16.62
C ASN A 28 -10.13 26.87 15.95
N ALA A 29 -10.67 26.43 14.81
CA ALA A 29 -11.72 27.14 14.07
C ALA A 29 -13.04 27.36 14.86
N LYS A 30 -13.16 26.79 16.08
CA LYS A 30 -14.27 27.00 17.02
C LYS A 30 -13.91 27.89 18.22
N GLY A 31 -12.66 28.34 18.34
CA GLY A 31 -12.21 29.26 19.39
C GLY A 31 -11.70 28.60 20.68
N GLU A 32 -11.29 27.32 20.65
CA GLU A 32 -10.75 26.62 21.83
C GLU A 32 -9.22 26.61 21.82
N ALA A 33 -8.59 26.86 22.97
CA ALA A 33 -7.14 27.03 23.08
C ALA A 33 -6.37 25.70 23.09
N LEU A 34 -5.35 25.58 22.23
CA LEU A 34 -4.41 24.46 22.14
C LEU A 34 -3.02 24.91 22.60
N PHE A 35 -2.37 24.15 23.49
CA PHE A 35 -1.02 24.43 24.00
C PHE A 35 0.03 23.54 23.33
N GLY A 36 1.18 24.11 22.96
CA GLY A 36 2.33 23.41 22.37
C GLY A 36 3.66 23.83 23.00
N LEU A 37 4.72 23.04 22.74
CA LEU A 37 6.11 23.39 23.00
C LEU A 37 7.01 22.74 21.94
N GLU A 38 7.72 23.55 21.13
CA GLU A 38 9.07 23.21 20.66
C GLU A 38 9.89 24.47 20.28
N GLN A 39 11.20 24.38 20.50
CA GLN A 39 12.18 25.49 20.50
C GLN A 39 12.76 25.84 19.12
N ALA A 40 13.15 27.11 19.00
CA ALA A 40 13.60 27.83 17.82
C ALA A 40 15.04 27.52 17.34
N GLY A 41 15.29 27.76 16.05
CA GLY A 41 16.63 27.80 15.45
C GLY A 41 16.70 28.46 14.06
N THR A 42 16.87 29.79 14.05
CA THR A 42 17.56 30.69 13.09
C THR A 42 17.45 30.55 11.56
N PHE A 43 17.10 31.70 10.94
CA PHE A 43 17.04 32.01 9.51
C PHE A 43 18.35 32.69 9.06
N GLU A 44 19.04 32.21 8.02
CA GLU A 44 20.02 33.01 7.26
C GLU A 44 19.67 32.97 5.76
N ALA A 45 19.45 34.15 5.19
CA ALA A 45 19.11 34.37 3.79
C ALA A 45 20.38 34.61 2.95
N TYR A 46 20.61 33.79 1.92
CA TYR A 46 21.51 34.14 0.81
C TYR A 46 20.70 34.54 -0.42
N LEU A 47 20.58 35.85 -0.62
CA LEU A 47 20.24 36.46 -1.91
C LEU A 47 21.54 36.73 -2.66
N ASN A 48 21.71 36.18 -3.86
CA ASN A 48 22.53 36.85 -4.87
C ASN A 48 22.09 36.47 -6.29
N GLY A 49 21.54 37.47 -6.99
CA GLY A 49 21.44 37.52 -8.44
C GLY A 49 22.73 38.03 -9.07
N CYS A 50 22.96 37.59 -10.30
CA CYS A 50 23.98 37.94 -11.30
C CYS A 50 24.97 39.10 -11.04
N GLY A 51 26.28 38.79 -11.17
CA GLY A 51 27.26 39.70 -11.78
C GLY A 51 28.62 39.82 -11.08
N GLY A 52 29.69 39.40 -11.76
CA GLY A 52 31.04 39.97 -11.57
C GLY A 52 32.01 39.20 -10.66
N LYS A 53 33.18 38.87 -11.21
CA LYS A 53 34.36 38.29 -10.52
C LYS A 53 34.79 39.10 -9.29
N ARG A 54 35.15 38.42 -8.19
CA ARG A 54 36.47 38.51 -7.50
C ARG A 54 36.56 37.51 -6.34
N ASP A 55 37.73 36.88 -6.24
CA ASP A 55 38.25 36.16 -5.07
C ASP A 55 38.02 36.91 -3.75
N VAL A 56 37.85 36.17 -2.64
CA VAL A 56 38.79 36.12 -1.49
C VAL A 56 38.21 35.23 -0.36
N ARG A 57 38.95 34.15 -0.09
CA ARG A 57 39.22 33.47 1.20
C ARG A 57 38.09 33.29 2.20
N ASP A 58 37.79 32.00 2.42
CA ASP A 58 37.54 31.37 3.72
C ASP A 58 38.40 31.95 4.85
N PRO A 59 37.76 32.41 5.94
CA PRO A 59 38.35 32.30 7.26
C PRO A 59 37.23 31.91 8.23
N LEU A 60 36.98 30.62 8.43
CA LEU A 60 36.63 30.01 9.72
C LEU A 60 36.25 28.54 9.45
N GLY A 61 37.28 27.70 9.35
CA GLY A 61 37.09 26.27 9.35
C GLY A 61 36.32 25.82 10.61
N LEU A 62 35.12 25.29 10.41
CA LEU A 62 34.47 24.36 11.31
C LEU A 62 33.95 23.18 10.47
N ARG A 63 34.57 22.03 10.72
CA ARG A 63 34.06 20.71 10.38
C ARG A 63 32.98 20.33 11.40
N ASP A 64 32.24 19.28 11.02
CA ASP A 64 31.23 18.51 11.75
C ASP A 64 29.82 18.88 11.26
N GLY A 65 29.07 18.00 10.60
CA GLY A 65 28.90 16.57 10.89
C GLY A 65 27.83 16.42 11.95
N GLY A 66 26.56 16.60 11.55
CA GLY A 66 25.41 16.47 12.45
C GLY A 66 24.11 16.59 11.67
N GLY A 67 23.58 15.45 11.22
CA GLY A 67 22.21 15.37 10.76
C GLY A 67 21.26 15.53 11.95
N LEU A 68 20.20 16.30 11.75
CA LEU A 68 19.03 16.32 12.63
C LEU A 68 17.86 15.85 11.77
N GLU A 69 17.52 14.56 11.87
CA GLU A 69 16.25 14.03 11.37
C GLU A 69 15.14 14.48 12.33
N LEU A 70 14.16 15.23 11.82
CA LEU A 70 12.88 15.41 12.49
C LEU A 70 11.89 14.44 11.88
N GLY A 71 11.66 13.33 12.59
CA GLY A 71 10.59 12.38 12.30
C GLY A 71 9.24 13.01 12.65
N LEU A 72 8.52 13.49 11.66
CA LEU A 72 7.09 13.76 11.79
C LEU A 72 6.34 12.51 11.32
N GLY A 73 5.60 11.88 12.23
CA GLY A 73 4.73 10.76 11.93
C GLY A 73 3.59 11.16 10.98
N SER A 74 3.16 10.22 10.15
CA SER A 74 2.17 10.34 9.06
C SER A 74 0.87 11.06 9.45
N THR A 75 0.46 11.00 10.71
CA THR A 75 -0.77 11.64 11.20
C THR A 75 -0.67 13.18 11.26
N ALA A 76 0.54 13.75 11.43
CA ALA A 76 0.73 15.20 11.44
C ALA A 76 0.68 15.81 10.03
N LEU A 77 1.10 15.03 9.02
CA LEU A 77 1.08 15.45 7.61
C LEU A 77 -0.35 15.43 7.04
N ALA A 78 -1.17 14.46 7.44
CA ALA A 78 -2.58 14.38 7.05
C ALA A 78 -3.43 15.51 7.65
N ASN A 79 -3.20 15.86 8.93
CA ASN A 79 -3.88 17.01 9.56
C ASN A 79 -3.43 18.37 8.96
N TYR A 80 -2.20 18.45 8.45
CA TYR A 80 -1.69 19.66 7.79
C TYR A 80 -2.35 19.92 6.42
N LEU A 81 -2.81 18.87 5.74
CA LEU A 81 -3.45 18.96 4.42
C LEU A 81 -4.98 19.13 4.48
N ALA A 82 -5.62 18.78 5.60
CA ALA A 82 -7.09 18.79 5.73
C ALA A 82 -7.71 20.17 6.03
N ASP A 83 -6.96 21.13 6.59
CA ASP A 83 -7.53 22.39 7.13
C ASP A 83 -7.44 23.62 6.18
N PHE A 84 -6.93 23.49 4.95
CA PHE A 84 -6.90 24.60 3.99
C PHE A 84 -8.18 24.71 3.13
N GLY A 85 -9.32 24.78 3.81
CA GLY A 85 -10.62 25.15 3.24
C GLY A 85 -10.99 26.60 3.59
N GLU A 86 -11.10 27.45 2.56
CA GLU A 86 -11.77 28.77 2.58
C GLU A 86 -11.26 29.86 3.55
N GLY A 87 -10.38 30.72 3.03
CA GLY A 87 -10.46 32.17 3.26
C GLY A 87 -10.24 32.72 4.68
N GLY A 88 -9.05 32.54 5.26
CA GLY A 88 -8.59 33.32 6.43
C GLY A 88 -7.74 34.54 6.05
N ARG A 89 -8.05 35.72 6.59
CA ARG A 89 -7.22 36.94 6.47
C ARG A 89 -6.30 37.10 7.68
N PHE A 90 -5.03 37.42 7.45
CA PHE A 90 -4.14 37.99 8.47
C PHE A 90 -4.25 39.52 8.45
N VAL A 91 -4.47 40.12 9.62
CA VAL A 91 -4.29 41.56 9.85
C VAL A 91 -3.22 41.69 10.95
N ASP A 92 -2.07 42.26 10.60
CA ASP A 92 -1.14 42.83 11.58
C ASP A 92 -1.30 44.36 11.48
N GLU A 93 -1.51 45.00 12.63
CA GLU A 93 -1.89 46.40 12.75
C GLU A 93 -0.69 47.35 12.76
N ASN A 94 0.57 46.85 12.74
CA ASN A 94 1.72 47.71 13.06
C ASN A 94 2.92 47.69 12.08
N ASN A 95 2.83 47.17 10.85
CA ASN A 95 3.95 47.29 9.89
C ASN A 95 3.53 47.35 8.39
N PRO A 96 4.16 48.17 7.52
CA PRO A 96 3.91 48.20 6.07
C PRO A 96 4.50 46.95 5.35
N PRO A 97 4.08 46.62 4.11
CA PRO A 97 4.06 45.25 3.62
C PRO A 97 5.45 44.68 3.37
N VAL A 98 5.85 43.70 4.19
CA VAL A 98 6.90 42.73 3.84
C VAL A 98 6.26 41.68 2.95
N ARG A 99 6.88 41.45 1.79
CA ARG A 99 6.40 40.59 0.70
C ARG A 99 5.99 39.22 1.24
N THR A 100 4.71 38.91 1.08
CA THR A 100 4.15 37.56 1.18
C THR A 100 4.68 36.70 0.03
N PHE A 101 5.11 35.48 0.33
CA PHE A 101 5.24 34.43 -0.68
C PHE A 101 3.84 34.09 -1.19
N THR A 102 3.52 34.49 -2.41
CA THR A 102 2.26 34.12 -3.08
C THR A 102 2.57 33.43 -4.39
N HIS A 103 2.01 32.24 -4.60
CA HIS A 103 1.31 31.88 -5.85
C HIS A 103 2.02 32.20 -7.19
N GLU A 104 3.36 32.26 -7.27
CA GLU A 104 4.06 32.78 -8.45
C GLU A 104 4.39 31.67 -9.46
N SER A 105 4.74 30.47 -9.01
CA SER A 105 5.10 29.34 -9.89
C SER A 105 3.91 28.80 -10.71
N CYS A 106 2.73 28.66 -10.10
CA CYS A 106 1.51 28.21 -10.80
C CYS A 106 0.92 29.31 -11.71
N ASN A 107 1.10 30.59 -11.35
CA ASN A 107 0.66 31.70 -12.18
C ASN A 107 1.63 31.96 -13.35
N LEU A 108 2.93 31.68 -13.20
CA LEU A 108 3.91 31.70 -14.29
C LEU A 108 3.58 30.65 -15.36
N VAL A 109 3.28 29.42 -14.94
CA VAL A 109 2.86 28.35 -15.88
C VAL A 109 1.53 28.70 -16.56
N LYS A 110 0.54 29.22 -15.82
CA LYS A 110 -0.73 29.68 -16.41
C LYS A 110 -0.58 30.89 -17.34
N ALA A 111 0.37 31.78 -17.09
CA ALA A 111 0.64 32.97 -17.91
C ALA A 111 1.42 32.69 -19.19
N GLU A 112 2.20 31.60 -19.24
CA GLU A 112 3.03 31.22 -20.40
C GLU A 112 2.29 30.33 -21.43
N LEU A 113 1.20 29.66 -21.03
CA LEU A 113 0.39 28.79 -21.90
C LEU A 113 -0.12 29.47 -23.20
N PRO A 114 -0.53 30.75 -23.21
CA PRO A 114 -0.94 31.44 -24.44
C PRO A 114 0.22 31.69 -25.41
N THR A 115 1.41 31.97 -24.89
CA THR A 115 2.64 32.21 -25.67
C THR A 115 3.12 30.92 -26.34
N LEU A 116 3.03 29.80 -25.62
CA LEU A 116 3.32 28.45 -26.12
C LEU A 116 2.32 28.00 -27.19
N ALA A 117 1.04 28.35 -27.04
CA ALA A 117 0.02 28.10 -28.06
C ALA A 117 0.25 28.92 -29.35
N GLN A 118 0.73 30.17 -29.24
CA GLN A 118 1.11 31.00 -30.39
C GLN A 118 2.36 30.49 -31.11
N GLN A 119 3.37 30.02 -30.38
CA GLN A 119 4.60 29.43 -30.96
C GLN A 119 4.29 28.11 -31.70
N ARG A 120 3.38 27.30 -31.15
CA ARG A 120 2.81 26.10 -31.79
C ARG A 120 2.08 26.42 -33.10
N ALA A 121 1.28 27.49 -33.14
CA ALA A 121 0.54 27.90 -34.34
C ALA A 121 1.44 28.48 -35.45
N ALA A 122 2.62 29.00 -35.09
CA ALA A 122 3.58 29.59 -36.03
C ALA A 122 4.56 28.58 -36.65
N GLY A 123 4.47 27.28 -36.29
CA GLY A 123 5.32 26.23 -36.86
C GLY A 123 6.81 26.36 -36.52
N GLN A 124 7.16 27.07 -35.44
CA GLN A 124 8.54 27.15 -34.99
C GLN A 124 8.92 25.83 -34.30
N GLY A 125 9.78 25.04 -34.95
CA GLY A 125 10.42 23.89 -34.31
C GLY A 125 11.43 24.35 -33.26
N PHE A 126 11.49 23.66 -32.12
CA PHE A 126 12.50 23.92 -31.07
C PHE A 126 13.87 23.37 -31.51
N GLY A 127 14.47 24.04 -32.48
CA GLY A 127 15.79 23.76 -33.01
C GLY A 127 16.76 24.87 -32.67
N GLY A 128 17.71 24.57 -31.78
CA GLY A 128 18.95 25.32 -31.62
C GLY A 128 18.94 26.32 -30.47
N VAL A 129 19.88 26.11 -29.54
CA VAL A 129 20.30 27.05 -28.49
C VAL A 129 19.43 27.04 -27.22
N TYR A 130 19.53 26.00 -26.38
CA TYR A 130 19.42 26.19 -24.92
C TYR A 130 20.21 25.10 -24.16
N GLN A 131 21.52 25.31 -24.06
CA GLN A 131 22.30 24.87 -22.90
C GLN A 131 22.25 26.02 -21.89
N ASN A 132 21.45 25.89 -20.82
CA ASN A 132 21.79 26.33 -19.46
C ASN A 132 20.59 26.25 -18.50
N CYS A 133 20.83 25.49 -17.43
CA CYS A 133 20.34 25.53 -16.05
C CYS A 133 19.04 26.31 -15.70
N CYS A 134 18.21 25.62 -14.92
CA CYS A 134 16.99 26.03 -14.18
C CYS A 134 15.64 25.72 -14.83
N THR A 135 15.47 25.83 -16.16
CA THR A 135 14.19 25.45 -16.81
C THR A 135 14.07 23.96 -17.09
N SER A 136 15.16 23.26 -17.39
CA SER A 136 15.14 21.81 -17.69
C SER A 136 14.59 20.96 -16.54
N ARG A 137 14.72 21.40 -15.28
CA ARG A 137 14.21 20.66 -14.11
C ARG A 137 12.69 20.63 -14.05
N GLN A 138 12.01 21.76 -14.25
CA GLN A 138 10.54 21.80 -14.30
C GLN A 138 9.99 20.94 -15.44
N TYR A 139 10.68 20.91 -16.60
CA TYR A 139 10.30 20.04 -17.71
C TYR A 139 10.50 18.56 -17.41
N VAL A 140 11.60 18.18 -16.74
CA VAL A 140 11.79 16.80 -16.26
C VAL A 140 10.70 16.43 -15.26
N TYR A 141 10.35 17.29 -14.30
CA TYR A 141 9.27 17.00 -13.35
C TYR A 141 7.88 16.89 -14.00
N THR A 142 7.59 17.74 -14.98
CA THR A 142 6.33 17.69 -15.74
C THR A 142 6.27 16.44 -16.62
N ALA A 143 7.41 16.05 -17.20
CA ALA A 143 7.54 14.84 -17.99
C ALA A 143 7.42 13.59 -17.10
N THR A 144 8.08 13.57 -15.95
CA THR A 144 7.91 12.52 -14.95
C THR A 144 6.42 12.43 -14.60
N ALA A 145 5.77 13.51 -14.18
CA ALA A 145 4.32 13.51 -13.88
C ALA A 145 3.44 13.04 -15.05
N ALA A 146 3.75 13.42 -16.30
CA ALA A 146 3.04 12.92 -17.48
C ALA A 146 3.25 11.42 -17.70
N GLN A 147 4.43 10.89 -17.37
CA GLN A 147 4.74 9.47 -17.36
C GLN A 147 4.01 8.73 -16.22
N LEU A 148 3.98 9.31 -15.02
CA LEU A 148 3.26 8.78 -13.84
C LEU A 148 1.74 8.72 -14.06
N LEU A 149 1.19 9.59 -14.91
CA LEU A 149 -0.25 9.69 -15.21
C LEU A 149 -0.66 8.92 -16.49
N GLY A 150 0.25 8.15 -17.12
CA GLY A 150 -0.05 7.40 -18.35
C GLY A 150 -0.28 8.27 -19.60
N LEU A 151 0.12 9.55 -19.58
CA LEU A 151 -0.13 10.53 -20.65
C LEU A 151 1.01 10.58 -21.69
N VAL A 152 1.87 9.56 -21.73
CA VAL A 152 3.09 9.53 -22.57
C VAL A 152 2.76 9.54 -24.06
N ASP A 153 1.71 8.81 -24.46
CA ASP A 153 1.28 8.68 -25.85
C ASP A 153 0.71 10.00 -26.43
N ASP A 154 0.20 10.88 -25.55
CA ASP A 154 -0.31 12.20 -25.93
C ASP A 154 0.80 13.20 -26.27
N TRP A 155 2.01 12.99 -25.75
CA TRP A 155 3.16 13.89 -25.94
C TRP A 155 3.97 13.58 -27.21
N LYS A 156 3.76 12.42 -27.84
CA LYS A 156 4.37 11.99 -29.13
C LYS A 156 5.88 12.21 -29.26
N HIS A 157 6.62 12.13 -28.15
CA HIS A 157 8.07 12.33 -28.09
C HIS A 157 8.77 11.25 -27.23
N PRO A 158 8.83 9.98 -27.68
CA PRO A 158 9.35 8.86 -26.89
C PRO A 158 10.81 9.03 -26.46
N ALA A 159 11.67 9.61 -27.32
CA ALA A 159 13.08 9.83 -27.02
C ALA A 159 13.33 10.82 -25.84
N PHE A 160 12.35 11.67 -25.52
CA PHE A 160 12.44 12.58 -24.37
C PHE A 160 12.14 11.87 -23.05
N PHE A 161 11.21 10.91 -23.05
CA PHE A 161 10.92 10.10 -21.87
C PHE A 161 12.01 9.05 -21.60
N ASP A 162 12.67 8.54 -22.64
CA ASP A 162 13.90 7.74 -22.49
C ASP A 162 15.02 8.53 -21.79
N TYR A 163 15.14 9.82 -22.11
CA TYR A 163 16.10 10.72 -21.46
C TYR A 163 15.75 10.95 -19.99
N VAL A 164 14.48 11.19 -19.66
CA VAL A 164 14.00 11.37 -18.27
C VAL A 164 14.22 10.10 -17.46
N THR A 165 13.88 8.94 -18.01
CA THR A 165 14.07 7.63 -17.37
C THR A 165 15.55 7.38 -17.04
N ARG A 166 16.44 7.72 -17.97
CA ARG A 166 17.89 7.62 -17.76
C ARG A 166 18.43 8.63 -16.75
N TRP A 167 17.79 9.79 -16.64
CA TRP A 167 18.16 10.85 -15.72
C TRP A 167 17.83 10.51 -14.25
N VAL A 168 16.76 9.75 -14.03
CA VAL A 168 16.33 9.30 -12.69
C VAL A 168 17.07 8.01 -12.26
N SER A 169 17.59 7.23 -13.20
CA SER A 169 18.14 5.89 -12.92
C SER A 169 19.67 5.77 -12.80
N GLU A 170 20.45 6.82 -13.07
CA GLU A 170 21.93 6.73 -12.98
C GLU A 170 22.51 7.23 -11.64
N PRO A 171 23.50 6.53 -11.02
CA PRO A 171 23.95 6.81 -9.64
C PRO A 171 24.89 8.03 -9.47
N TRP A 172 25.10 8.88 -10.47
CA TRP A 172 26.11 9.95 -10.42
C TRP A 172 25.51 11.36 -10.34
N ASN A 173 25.31 11.76 -9.09
CA ASN A 173 25.41 13.12 -8.56
C ASN A 173 26.26 14.13 -9.35
N ASN A 174 25.62 15.17 -9.91
CA ASN A 174 26.27 16.47 -10.04
C ASN A 174 25.29 17.66 -9.96
N MET A 175 24.39 17.62 -8.97
CA MET A 175 23.60 18.78 -8.57
C MET A 175 23.60 18.86 -7.06
N GLY A 176 24.41 19.78 -6.52
CA GLY A 176 24.70 19.90 -5.10
C GLY A 176 23.46 19.87 -4.20
N GLY A 177 23.57 19.06 -3.15
CA GLY A 177 22.96 19.25 -1.82
C GLY A 177 21.44 19.13 -1.66
N TYR A 178 20.62 19.39 -2.68
CA TYR A 178 19.18 19.59 -2.49
C TYR A 178 18.30 18.91 -3.55
N GLY A 179 18.87 18.13 -4.46
CA GLY A 179 18.13 17.42 -5.53
C GLY A 179 17.82 15.96 -5.23
N SER A 180 18.59 15.31 -4.35
CA SER A 180 18.41 13.89 -4.06
C SER A 180 17.28 13.63 -3.07
N GLY A 181 17.09 14.46 -2.05
CA GLY A 181 16.06 14.20 -1.03
C GLY A 181 14.63 14.26 -1.56
N TYR A 182 14.31 15.16 -2.49
CA TYR A 182 12.96 15.26 -3.08
C TYR A 182 12.78 14.29 -4.25
N GLY A 183 13.86 13.96 -4.98
CA GLY A 183 13.85 12.92 -6.00
C GLY A 183 13.69 11.53 -5.39
N ASP A 184 14.44 11.23 -4.32
CA ASP A 184 14.29 10.02 -3.51
C ASP A 184 12.94 10.02 -2.79
N ALA A 185 12.50 11.12 -2.17
CA ALA A 185 11.18 11.14 -1.53
C ALA A 185 10.03 10.98 -2.53
N MET A 186 10.16 11.50 -3.76
CA MET A 186 9.18 11.24 -4.84
C MET A 186 9.34 9.83 -5.43
N TYR A 187 10.56 9.28 -5.48
CA TYR A 187 10.82 7.91 -5.92
C TYR A 187 10.27 6.91 -4.90
N THR A 188 10.54 7.07 -3.61
CA THR A 188 9.92 6.35 -2.49
C THR A 188 8.41 6.58 -2.47
N ALA A 189 7.90 7.81 -2.51
CA ALA A 189 6.46 8.08 -2.54
C ALA A 189 5.76 7.74 -3.88
N TYR A 190 6.43 7.11 -4.85
CA TYR A 190 5.83 6.66 -6.11
C TYR A 190 6.13 5.18 -6.42
N PHE A 191 7.30 4.66 -6.05
CA PHE A 191 7.70 3.26 -6.21
C PHE A 191 7.53 2.44 -4.92
N GLU A 192 7.63 3.05 -3.74
CA GLU A 192 7.14 2.42 -2.49
C GLU A 192 5.65 2.74 -2.27
N ALA A 193 5.14 3.81 -2.86
CA ALA A 193 3.71 3.97 -3.15
C ALA A 193 3.39 3.49 -4.57
N SER A 194 3.84 2.28 -4.92
CA SER A 194 3.19 1.47 -5.96
C SER A 194 1.67 1.63 -5.82
N PRO A 195 0.85 1.52 -6.90
CA PRO A 195 -0.60 1.38 -6.71
C PRO A 195 -0.77 0.35 -5.61
N THR A 196 -1.22 0.80 -4.43
CA THR A 196 -1.18 -0.05 -3.24
C THR A 196 -2.05 -1.23 -3.61
N GLN A 197 -1.46 -2.43 -3.65
CA GLN A 197 -2.22 -3.67 -3.83
C GLN A 197 -3.47 -3.52 -2.95
N PRO A 198 -4.68 -3.61 -3.53
CA PRO A 198 -5.89 -3.33 -2.78
C PRO A 198 -5.88 -4.17 -1.50
N THR A 199 -6.13 -3.54 -0.35
CA THR A 199 -6.07 -4.23 0.93
C THR A 199 -7.04 -5.40 0.90
N ARG A 200 -6.50 -6.62 0.96
CA ARG A 200 -7.31 -7.82 0.96
C ARG A 200 -8.30 -7.74 2.10
N TYR A 201 -9.56 -8.04 1.79
CA TYR A 201 -10.64 -8.08 2.74
C TYR A 201 -11.05 -6.74 3.32
N ASP A 202 -10.61 -5.60 2.82
CA ASP A 202 -11.20 -4.31 3.19
C ASP A 202 -12.63 -4.23 2.64
N GLN A 203 -13.67 -4.15 3.47
CA GLN A 203 -15.04 -4.04 2.96
C GLN A 203 -15.49 -2.59 2.78
N ASN A 204 -14.87 -1.62 3.45
CA ASN A 204 -15.40 -0.25 3.56
C ASN A 204 -14.50 0.81 2.87
N GLY A 205 -13.31 0.43 2.41
CA GLY A 205 -12.32 1.27 1.75
C GLY A 205 -11.49 2.11 2.72
N ASP A 206 -11.35 1.71 3.98
CA ASP A 206 -10.53 2.42 4.97
C ASP A 206 -9.05 2.00 4.98
N GLY A 207 -8.67 1.09 4.08
CA GLY A 207 -7.33 0.57 3.92
C GLY A 207 -6.99 -0.58 4.86
N MET A 208 -7.94 -1.05 5.67
CA MET A 208 -7.75 -2.14 6.63
C MET A 208 -8.63 -3.34 6.31
N ALA A 209 -8.10 -4.53 6.54
CA ALA A 209 -8.79 -5.79 6.32
C ALA A 209 -9.92 -5.98 7.34
N ASP A 210 -11.09 -6.36 6.85
CA ASP A 210 -12.29 -6.64 7.63
C ASP A 210 -12.59 -8.15 7.72
N VAL A 211 -13.40 -8.53 8.71
CA VAL A 211 -13.72 -9.94 8.98
C VAL A 211 -15.18 -10.23 8.70
N TRP A 212 -15.42 -10.99 7.62
CA TRP A 212 -16.74 -11.48 7.26
C TRP A 212 -16.96 -12.91 7.77
N TRP A 213 -17.91 -13.07 8.68
CA TRP A 213 -18.38 -14.34 9.23
C TRP A 213 -19.59 -14.89 8.50
N ARG A 214 -19.67 -16.21 8.43
CA ARG A 214 -20.79 -16.93 7.85
C ARG A 214 -21.17 -18.16 8.65
N ASN A 215 -22.46 -18.40 8.80
CA ASN A 215 -23.01 -19.62 9.41
C ASN A 215 -23.68 -20.49 8.35
N LEU A 216 -23.08 -21.62 7.99
CA LEU A 216 -23.61 -22.49 6.92
C LEU A 216 -24.98 -23.11 7.23
N SER A 217 -25.30 -23.30 8.51
CA SER A 217 -26.56 -23.95 8.92
C SER A 217 -27.77 -23.02 8.84
N SER A 218 -27.59 -21.75 9.23
CA SER A 218 -28.65 -20.74 9.20
C SER A 218 -28.62 -19.87 7.94
N GLY A 219 -27.49 -19.85 7.24
CA GLY A 219 -27.18 -18.93 6.16
C GLY A 219 -26.85 -17.51 6.61
N ALA A 220 -26.80 -17.23 7.91
CA ALA A 220 -26.52 -15.88 8.40
C ALA A 220 -25.10 -15.43 8.05
N ASN A 221 -24.95 -14.14 7.75
CA ASN A 221 -23.66 -13.49 7.51
C ASN A 221 -23.49 -12.33 8.49
N TRP A 222 -22.25 -12.00 8.84
CA TRP A 222 -21.94 -10.94 9.79
C TRP A 222 -20.59 -10.29 9.46
N LEU A 223 -20.51 -8.97 9.48
CA LEU A 223 -19.29 -8.22 9.22
C LEU A 223 -18.77 -7.61 10.52
N TYR A 224 -17.49 -7.82 10.80
CA TYR A 224 -16.72 -6.99 11.73
C TYR A 224 -15.86 -6.05 10.92
N THR A 225 -16.11 -4.75 11.10
CA THR A 225 -15.24 -3.71 10.57
C THR A 225 -14.11 -3.47 11.56
N MET A 226 -12.87 -3.48 11.08
CA MET A 226 -11.65 -3.56 11.89
C MET A 226 -10.87 -2.25 11.86
N ASN A 227 -10.08 -2.01 12.91
CA ASN A 227 -9.00 -1.03 12.93
C ASN A 227 -7.91 -1.53 13.88
N GLY A 228 -6.85 -2.08 13.30
CA GLY A 228 -5.87 -2.90 13.99
C GLY A 228 -6.55 -4.04 14.73
N GLU A 229 -6.32 -4.10 16.04
CA GLU A 229 -6.90 -5.16 16.87
C GLU A 229 -8.30 -4.83 17.43
N THR A 230 -8.93 -3.75 16.95
CA THR A 230 -10.23 -3.28 17.43
C THR A 230 -11.34 -3.58 16.44
N ILE A 231 -12.46 -4.12 16.92
CA ILE A 231 -13.72 -4.18 16.16
C ILE A 231 -14.42 -2.83 16.30
N VAL A 232 -14.43 -2.04 15.24
CA VAL A 232 -15.02 -0.69 15.20
C VAL A 232 -16.53 -0.76 15.02
N ASP A 233 -17.00 -1.72 14.22
CA ASP A 233 -18.43 -1.98 14.01
C ASP A 233 -18.70 -3.49 13.85
N SER A 234 -19.91 -3.91 14.20
CA SER A 234 -20.30 -5.32 14.18
C SER A 234 -21.76 -5.44 13.77
N LYS A 235 -21.99 -5.87 12.51
CA LYS A 235 -23.31 -5.84 11.89
C LYS A 235 -23.65 -7.11 11.13
N GLY A 236 -24.90 -7.54 11.26
CA GLY A 236 -25.45 -8.61 10.43
C GLY A 236 -25.62 -8.19 8.97
N MET A 237 -25.39 -9.14 8.07
CA MET A 237 -25.60 -9.01 6.62
C MET A 237 -26.68 -9.97 6.13
N SER A 238 -26.99 -9.93 4.83
CA SER A 238 -28.02 -10.77 4.21
C SER A 238 -27.78 -12.27 4.44
N ASN A 239 -28.86 -13.04 4.62
CA ASN A 239 -28.77 -14.49 4.71
C ASN A 239 -28.51 -15.13 3.34
N VAL A 240 -27.50 -15.97 3.25
CA VAL A 240 -27.14 -16.74 2.04
C VAL A 240 -27.08 -18.24 2.38
N PRO A 241 -27.96 -19.09 1.81
CA PRO A 241 -28.02 -20.51 2.13
C PRO A 241 -26.68 -21.24 1.96
N GLY A 242 -26.44 -22.27 2.78
CA GLY A 242 -25.16 -23.01 2.81
C GLY A 242 -24.76 -23.71 1.50
N ALA A 243 -25.65 -23.83 0.52
CA ALA A 243 -25.32 -24.37 -0.81
C ALA A 243 -24.49 -23.41 -1.67
N TRP A 244 -24.41 -22.13 -1.29
CA TRP A 244 -23.54 -21.14 -1.91
C TRP A 244 -22.19 -21.08 -1.19
N GLN A 245 -21.11 -20.80 -1.90
CA GLN A 245 -19.78 -20.49 -1.36
C GLN A 245 -19.42 -19.07 -1.79
N GLY A 246 -18.94 -18.27 -0.85
CA GLY A 246 -18.52 -16.88 -1.08
C GLY A 246 -17.00 -16.80 -1.20
N ILE A 247 -16.52 -15.95 -2.10
CA ILE A 247 -15.10 -15.58 -2.20
C ILE A 247 -15.05 -14.07 -2.35
N ARG A 248 -14.22 -13.40 -1.55
CA ARG A 248 -14.06 -11.95 -1.53
C ARG A 248 -12.89 -11.49 -2.41
N ALA A 249 -13.09 -10.39 -3.13
CA ALA A 249 -12.03 -9.67 -3.85
C ALA A 249 -12.59 -8.34 -4.39
N ASP A 250 -11.74 -7.38 -4.71
CA ASP A 250 -12.13 -6.14 -5.37
C ASP A 250 -12.40 -6.37 -6.86
N LEU A 251 -13.66 -6.45 -7.28
CA LEU A 251 -14.00 -6.79 -8.67
C LEU A 251 -14.04 -5.56 -9.59
N ASN A 252 -14.04 -4.33 -9.04
CA ASN A 252 -14.24 -3.09 -9.79
C ASN A 252 -13.11 -2.05 -9.62
N GLY A 253 -12.06 -2.38 -8.87
CA GLY A 253 -10.90 -1.54 -8.62
C GLY A 253 -11.20 -0.32 -7.75
N ASP A 254 -12.23 -0.36 -6.91
CA ASP A 254 -12.58 0.76 -6.02
C ASP A 254 -11.90 0.70 -4.64
N GLY A 255 -11.03 -0.30 -4.43
CA GLY A 255 -10.31 -0.54 -3.19
C GLY A 255 -11.12 -1.33 -2.16
N LYS A 256 -12.35 -1.74 -2.47
CA LYS A 256 -13.23 -2.49 -1.57
C LYS A 256 -13.39 -3.92 -2.06
N SER A 257 -13.39 -4.85 -1.13
CA SER A 257 -13.63 -6.26 -1.38
C SER A 257 -15.12 -6.51 -1.58
N ASP A 258 -15.45 -6.84 -2.81
CA ASP A 258 -16.73 -7.36 -3.25
C ASP A 258 -16.86 -8.85 -2.93
N ILE A 259 -17.94 -9.48 -3.41
CA ILE A 259 -18.16 -10.91 -3.20
C ILE A 259 -18.73 -11.63 -4.42
N VAL A 260 -18.15 -12.79 -4.71
CA VAL A 260 -18.67 -13.76 -5.68
C VAL A 260 -19.28 -14.94 -4.93
N TRP A 261 -20.56 -15.20 -5.15
CA TRP A 261 -21.28 -16.36 -4.66
C TRP A 261 -21.43 -17.43 -5.74
N ARG A 262 -20.92 -18.63 -5.45
CA ARG A 262 -21.05 -19.80 -6.33
C ARG A 262 -21.91 -20.88 -5.68
N HIS A 263 -22.95 -21.32 -6.37
CA HIS A 263 -23.78 -22.44 -5.92
C HIS A 263 -23.16 -23.78 -6.30
N GLN A 264 -22.89 -24.60 -5.29
CA GLN A 264 -22.03 -25.79 -5.40
C GLN A 264 -22.58 -26.89 -6.31
N THR A 265 -23.92 -27.01 -6.43
CA THR A 265 -24.53 -28.16 -7.12
C THR A 265 -25.15 -27.83 -8.48
N ASN A 266 -25.44 -26.56 -8.76
CA ASN A 266 -26.09 -26.14 -10.00
C ASN A 266 -25.21 -25.20 -10.84
N GLY A 267 -24.06 -24.77 -10.29
CA GLY A 267 -23.09 -23.98 -11.03
C GLY A 267 -23.43 -22.49 -11.17
N GLU A 268 -24.50 -22.00 -10.55
CA GLU A 268 -24.84 -20.59 -10.63
C GLU A 268 -23.79 -19.71 -9.95
N LEU A 269 -23.45 -18.61 -10.60
CA LEU A 269 -22.49 -17.63 -10.13
C LEU A 269 -23.15 -16.26 -10.08
N TYR A 270 -23.11 -15.62 -8.91
CA TYR A 270 -23.57 -14.25 -8.70
C TYR A 270 -22.42 -13.42 -8.16
N GLY A 271 -22.32 -12.18 -8.61
CA GLY A 271 -21.37 -11.20 -8.08
C GLY A 271 -22.14 -10.02 -7.49
N TYR A 272 -21.57 -9.44 -6.44
CA TYR A 272 -22.14 -8.27 -5.78
C TYR A 272 -21.04 -7.28 -5.45
N LEU A 273 -21.25 -6.02 -5.83
CA LEU A 273 -20.41 -4.91 -5.39
C LEU A 273 -20.85 -4.47 -3.99
N VAL A 274 -19.92 -4.31 -3.05
CA VAL A 274 -20.22 -4.12 -1.62
C VAL A 274 -19.48 -2.91 -1.05
N ASP A 275 -20.16 -2.15 -0.18
CA ASP A 275 -19.58 -1.05 0.59
C ASP A 275 -19.95 -1.16 2.08
N GLY A 276 -19.03 -1.70 2.87
CA GLY A 276 -19.24 -2.13 4.25
C GLY A 276 -20.36 -3.17 4.31
N THR A 277 -21.49 -2.80 4.91
CA THR A 277 -22.69 -3.66 4.97
C THR A 277 -23.68 -3.42 3.83
N SER A 278 -23.39 -2.49 2.92
CA SER A 278 -24.30 -2.05 1.86
C SER A 278 -24.08 -2.83 0.58
N TRP A 279 -25.17 -3.34 -0.02
CA TRP A 279 -25.13 -3.98 -1.34
C TRP A 279 -25.32 -2.91 -2.42
N VAL A 280 -24.26 -2.59 -3.15
CA VAL A 280 -24.25 -1.50 -4.15
C VAL A 280 -24.89 -1.97 -5.46
N GLU A 281 -24.38 -3.08 -6.02
CA GLU A 281 -24.93 -3.73 -7.20
C GLU A 281 -24.89 -5.26 -7.01
N GLY A 282 -25.80 -6.00 -7.64
CA GLY A 282 -25.77 -7.45 -7.63
C GLY A 282 -26.40 -8.04 -8.88
N ARG A 283 -25.73 -9.03 -9.48
CA ARG A 283 -26.28 -9.75 -10.64
C ARG A 283 -25.71 -11.16 -10.80
N ARG A 284 -26.42 -11.97 -11.59
CA ARG A 284 -25.93 -13.26 -12.03
C ARG A 284 -24.83 -13.05 -13.07
N LEU A 285 -23.64 -13.60 -12.82
CA LEU A 285 -22.49 -13.52 -13.72
C LEU A 285 -22.56 -14.61 -14.80
N ALA A 286 -22.77 -15.87 -14.37
CA ALA A 286 -22.72 -17.04 -15.25
C ALA A 286 -23.41 -18.26 -14.65
N VAL A 287 -23.49 -19.33 -15.44
CA VAL A 287 -23.71 -20.70 -14.96
C VAL A 287 -22.55 -21.54 -15.47
N VAL A 288 -21.76 -22.08 -14.56
CA VAL A 288 -20.56 -22.85 -14.88
C VAL A 288 -20.73 -24.25 -14.33
N ASP A 289 -20.53 -25.28 -15.16
CA ASP A 289 -20.69 -26.68 -14.74
C ASP A 289 -19.97 -26.95 -13.39
N PRO A 290 -20.62 -27.64 -12.43
CA PRO A 290 -20.04 -27.98 -11.13
C PRO A 290 -18.63 -28.59 -11.17
N VAL A 291 -18.23 -29.25 -12.26
CA VAL A 291 -16.87 -29.80 -12.46
C VAL A 291 -15.77 -28.73 -12.49
N TRP A 292 -16.11 -27.47 -12.74
CA TRP A 292 -15.18 -26.35 -12.67
C TRP A 292 -15.22 -25.73 -11.28
N GLN A 293 -14.11 -25.69 -10.57
CA GLN A 293 -13.99 -24.99 -9.29
C GLN A 293 -13.30 -23.65 -9.48
N VAL A 294 -13.71 -22.66 -8.68
CA VAL A 294 -12.89 -21.45 -8.50
C VAL A 294 -11.70 -21.85 -7.63
N VAL A 295 -10.50 -21.66 -8.13
CA VAL A 295 -9.25 -22.01 -7.44
C VAL A 295 -8.43 -20.79 -7.02
N GLY A 296 -8.90 -19.60 -7.38
CA GLY A 296 -8.37 -18.33 -6.89
C GLY A 296 -9.08 -17.15 -7.54
N ILE A 297 -8.94 -16.00 -6.91
CA ILE A 297 -9.37 -14.71 -7.41
C ILE A 297 -8.20 -13.74 -7.23
N GLY A 298 -7.94 -12.89 -8.23
CA GLY A 298 -6.84 -11.92 -8.22
C GLY A 298 -6.75 -11.24 -9.58
N ASP A 299 -6.16 -10.05 -9.63
CA ASP A 299 -6.00 -9.28 -10.87
C ASP A 299 -4.92 -9.93 -11.75
N PHE A 300 -5.28 -10.67 -12.80
CA PHE A 300 -4.28 -11.35 -13.64
C PHE A 300 -3.73 -10.44 -14.75
N ASN A 301 -4.27 -9.24 -14.96
CA ASN A 301 -3.95 -8.38 -16.11
C ASN A 301 -3.53 -6.94 -15.74
N ALA A 302 -3.36 -6.66 -14.45
CA ALA A 302 -2.98 -5.37 -13.88
C ALA A 302 -3.94 -4.22 -14.23
N ASP A 303 -5.24 -4.50 -14.33
CA ASP A 303 -6.28 -3.48 -14.56
C ASP A 303 -6.97 -3.00 -13.26
N ASN A 304 -6.48 -3.45 -12.11
CA ASN A 304 -6.96 -3.28 -10.74
C ASN A 304 -8.30 -3.98 -10.43
N ASN A 305 -8.87 -4.74 -11.37
CA ASN A 305 -10.03 -5.57 -11.09
C ASN A 305 -9.61 -7.01 -10.84
N ALA A 306 -10.12 -7.61 -9.78
CA ALA A 306 -9.86 -9.01 -9.50
C ALA A 306 -10.61 -9.92 -10.47
N ASP A 307 -9.89 -10.86 -11.05
CA ASP A 307 -10.36 -11.83 -12.02
C ASP A 307 -10.60 -13.21 -11.37
N ILE A 308 -11.37 -14.07 -12.02
CA ILE A 308 -11.71 -15.40 -11.48
C ILE A 308 -10.92 -16.49 -12.19
N LEU A 309 -10.10 -17.23 -11.43
CA LEU A 309 -9.38 -18.41 -11.91
C LEU A 309 -10.18 -19.69 -11.66
N TRP A 310 -10.47 -20.40 -12.74
CA TRP A 310 -11.17 -21.67 -12.74
C TRP A 310 -10.23 -22.83 -13.03
N ARG A 311 -10.52 -23.96 -12.39
CA ARG A 311 -9.90 -25.25 -12.74
C ARG A 311 -10.97 -26.32 -12.94
N ASN A 312 -10.89 -27.03 -14.06
CA ASN A 312 -11.73 -28.19 -14.32
C ASN A 312 -11.16 -29.41 -13.58
N GLU A 313 -11.92 -30.00 -12.66
CA GLU A 313 -11.49 -31.13 -11.83
C GLU A 313 -11.37 -32.45 -12.60
N SER A 314 -11.97 -32.56 -13.79
CA SER A 314 -11.92 -33.76 -14.62
C SER A 314 -10.80 -33.74 -15.66
N THR A 315 -10.33 -32.57 -16.07
CA THR A 315 -9.31 -32.43 -17.12
C THR A 315 -8.02 -31.75 -16.65
N GLY A 316 -8.07 -31.01 -15.53
CA GLY A 316 -6.96 -30.17 -15.07
C GLY A 316 -6.80 -28.86 -15.84
N THR A 317 -7.77 -28.50 -16.68
CA THR A 317 -7.75 -27.27 -17.47
C THR A 317 -7.91 -26.04 -16.58
N LEU A 318 -7.10 -25.00 -16.83
CA LEU A 318 -7.24 -23.68 -16.22
C LEU A 318 -7.85 -22.69 -17.20
N TRP A 319 -8.76 -21.87 -16.67
CA TRP A 319 -9.50 -20.87 -17.42
C TRP A 319 -9.67 -19.61 -16.57
N ALA A 320 -9.53 -18.42 -17.14
CA ALA A 320 -9.74 -17.16 -16.43
C ALA A 320 -10.97 -16.44 -16.99
N TYR A 321 -11.76 -15.87 -16.09
CA TYR A 321 -12.73 -14.83 -16.42
C TYR A 321 -12.13 -13.49 -16.01
N PHE A 322 -11.85 -12.65 -17.01
CA PHE A 322 -11.38 -11.29 -16.77
C PHE A 322 -12.57 -10.40 -16.45
N MET A 323 -12.47 -9.60 -15.39
CA MET A 323 -13.58 -8.88 -14.78
C MET A 323 -13.43 -7.36 -14.95
N ASN A 324 -14.55 -6.65 -14.96
CA ASN A 324 -14.62 -5.20 -14.76
C ASN A 324 -15.95 -4.92 -14.06
N GLY A 325 -15.86 -4.76 -12.74
CA GLY A 325 -16.98 -4.94 -11.84
C GLY A 325 -17.67 -6.28 -12.07
N LEU A 326 -18.99 -6.27 -12.16
CA LEU A 326 -19.79 -7.48 -12.36
C LEU A 326 -19.79 -7.98 -13.82
N THR A 327 -18.94 -7.45 -14.71
CA THR A 327 -18.87 -7.78 -16.15
C THR A 327 -17.71 -8.72 -16.43
N ILE A 328 -18.00 -9.88 -17.03
CA ILE A 328 -16.95 -10.73 -17.62
C ILE A 328 -16.57 -10.10 -18.98
N THR A 329 -15.45 -9.39 -19.02
CA THR A 329 -14.95 -8.70 -20.22
C THR A 329 -14.35 -9.70 -21.20
N GLU A 330 -13.61 -10.68 -20.68
CA GLU A 330 -13.04 -11.77 -21.45
C GLU A 330 -13.15 -13.12 -20.72
N SER A 331 -13.15 -14.19 -21.50
CA SER A 331 -13.14 -15.57 -21.00
C SER A 331 -12.08 -16.34 -21.78
N ARG A 332 -11.00 -16.74 -21.10
CA ARG A 332 -9.78 -17.25 -21.75
C ARG A 332 -9.29 -18.56 -21.15
N PHE A 333 -8.90 -19.47 -22.03
CA PHE A 333 -8.06 -20.62 -21.68
C PHE A 333 -6.67 -20.13 -21.25
N ILE A 334 -6.15 -20.66 -20.14
CA ILE A 334 -4.79 -20.39 -19.67
C ILE A 334 -3.85 -21.53 -20.06
N THR A 335 -4.08 -22.72 -19.49
CA THR A 335 -3.23 -23.89 -19.70
C THR A 335 -3.97 -25.17 -19.28
N ASN A 336 -3.33 -26.32 -19.46
CA ASN A 336 -3.84 -27.60 -18.97
C ASN A 336 -2.81 -28.33 -18.10
N VAL A 337 -3.11 -28.47 -16.81
CA VAL A 337 -2.28 -29.21 -15.85
C VAL A 337 -2.95 -30.55 -15.54
N ALA A 338 -2.72 -31.53 -16.41
CA ALA A 338 -3.37 -32.86 -16.36
C ALA A 338 -2.91 -33.73 -15.18
N ASP A 339 -1.81 -33.38 -14.53
CA ASP A 339 -1.38 -34.02 -13.30
C ASP A 339 -2.14 -33.43 -12.11
N PHE A 340 -3.11 -34.21 -11.62
CA PHE A 340 -3.99 -33.82 -10.52
C PHE A 340 -3.30 -33.75 -9.15
N GLY A 341 -2.05 -34.23 -9.06
CA GLY A 341 -1.20 -34.04 -7.89
C GLY A 341 -0.84 -32.58 -7.66
N TRP A 342 -0.86 -31.74 -8.70
CA TRP A 342 -0.71 -30.29 -8.55
C TRP A 342 -2.01 -29.63 -8.09
N LYS A 343 -1.92 -28.85 -7.01
CA LYS A 343 -2.97 -28.02 -6.44
C LYS A 343 -2.55 -26.55 -6.44
N VAL A 344 -3.46 -25.65 -6.79
CA VAL A 344 -3.27 -24.22 -6.55
C VAL A 344 -3.33 -24.00 -5.04
N VAL A 345 -2.30 -23.37 -4.47
CA VAL A 345 -2.20 -23.10 -3.04
C VAL A 345 -2.28 -21.61 -2.71
N ALA A 346 -2.05 -20.75 -3.70
CA ALA A 346 -2.26 -19.32 -3.59
C ALA A 346 -2.40 -18.68 -4.98
N VAL A 347 -3.16 -17.59 -5.04
CA VAL A 347 -3.15 -16.62 -6.13
C VAL A 347 -2.79 -15.27 -5.52
N ALA A 348 -1.68 -14.68 -5.96
CA ALA A 348 -1.15 -13.42 -5.42
C ALA A 348 -0.02 -12.88 -6.31
N ASP A 349 0.20 -11.58 -6.33
CA ASP A 349 1.31 -10.96 -7.07
C ASP A 349 2.65 -11.24 -6.38
N VAL A 350 3.38 -12.25 -6.85
CA VAL A 350 4.68 -12.64 -6.28
C VAL A 350 5.83 -11.82 -6.87
N GLY A 351 5.60 -11.17 -8.01
CA GLY A 351 6.59 -10.43 -8.77
C GLY A 351 6.60 -8.92 -8.53
N GLY A 352 5.55 -8.37 -7.93
CA GLY A 352 5.34 -6.94 -7.74
C GLY A 352 5.06 -6.24 -9.08
N ASP A 353 4.58 -6.98 -10.08
CA ASP A 353 4.32 -6.46 -11.43
C ASP A 353 2.86 -6.05 -11.66
N GLY A 354 2.04 -6.15 -10.60
CA GLY A 354 0.62 -5.85 -10.59
C GLY A 354 -0.26 -7.04 -11.00
N ASN A 355 0.32 -8.12 -11.57
CA ASN A 355 -0.43 -9.30 -11.96
C ASN A 355 -0.35 -10.36 -10.85
N ALA A 356 -1.50 -10.94 -10.51
CA ALA A 356 -1.59 -12.08 -9.64
C ALA A 356 -0.98 -13.31 -10.30
N ASP A 357 -0.06 -13.97 -9.60
CA ASP A 357 0.58 -15.20 -10.04
C ASP A 357 -0.12 -16.43 -9.46
N ILE A 358 0.11 -17.60 -10.06
CA ILE A 358 -0.47 -18.87 -9.60
C ILE A 358 0.62 -19.70 -8.94
N LEU A 359 0.47 -19.94 -7.64
CA LEU A 359 1.36 -20.83 -6.90
C LEU A 359 0.75 -22.22 -6.78
N TRP A 360 1.56 -23.21 -7.11
CA TRP A 360 1.21 -24.61 -7.12
C TRP A 360 2.02 -25.39 -6.11
N ARG A 361 1.38 -26.35 -5.46
CA ARG A 361 2.07 -27.39 -4.70
C ARG A 361 1.66 -28.77 -5.18
N HIS A 362 2.63 -29.67 -5.30
CA HIS A 362 2.38 -31.04 -5.68
C HIS A 362 2.19 -31.94 -4.44
N ASP A 363 1.10 -32.70 -4.38
CA ASP A 363 0.70 -33.48 -3.20
C ASP A 363 1.69 -34.61 -2.84
N ILE A 364 2.38 -35.20 -3.82
CA ILE A 364 3.33 -36.32 -3.62
C ILE A 364 4.81 -35.88 -3.57
N SER A 365 5.30 -35.15 -4.58
CA SER A 365 6.70 -34.67 -4.58
C SER A 365 6.94 -33.50 -3.61
N HIS A 366 5.87 -32.84 -3.17
CA HIS A 366 5.90 -31.67 -2.31
C HIS A 366 6.71 -30.49 -2.87
N GLN A 367 6.83 -30.44 -4.20
CA GLN A 367 7.39 -29.31 -4.92
C GLN A 367 6.43 -28.13 -4.89
N LEU A 368 6.97 -26.94 -4.67
CA LEU A 368 6.33 -25.65 -4.85
C LEU A 368 6.77 -25.08 -6.20
N TRP A 369 5.82 -24.57 -6.97
CA TRP A 369 6.04 -24.04 -8.31
C TRP A 369 5.25 -22.75 -8.48
N VAL A 370 5.75 -21.81 -9.28
CA VAL A 370 5.05 -20.57 -9.62
C VAL A 370 4.86 -20.47 -11.12
N TYR A 371 3.66 -20.07 -11.54
CA TYR A 371 3.39 -19.52 -12.85
C TYR A 371 3.25 -18.02 -12.71
N HIS A 372 4.21 -17.28 -13.25
CA HIS A 372 4.10 -15.84 -13.36
C HIS A 372 3.16 -15.49 -14.51
N MET A 373 2.19 -14.64 -14.25
CA MET A 373 1.09 -14.35 -15.16
C MET A 373 1.23 -12.97 -15.79
N GLN A 374 0.78 -12.84 -17.04
CA GLN A 374 0.58 -11.56 -17.74
C GLN A 374 -0.71 -11.69 -18.57
N GLY A 375 -1.82 -11.28 -17.97
CA GLY A 375 -3.17 -11.62 -18.44
C GLY A 375 -3.35 -13.14 -18.54
N GLN A 376 -3.78 -13.60 -19.71
CA GLN A 376 -4.00 -15.03 -19.96
C GLN A 376 -2.72 -15.86 -20.18
N THR A 377 -1.55 -15.20 -20.22
CA THR A 377 -0.29 -15.84 -20.60
C THR A 377 0.56 -16.13 -19.38
N ILE A 378 1.20 -17.32 -19.36
CA ILE A 378 2.25 -17.63 -18.39
C ILE A 378 3.56 -17.04 -18.94
N SER A 379 3.99 -15.91 -18.39
CA SER A 379 5.21 -15.20 -18.81
C SER A 379 6.47 -15.95 -18.40
N GLN A 380 6.44 -16.57 -17.22
CA GLN A 380 7.50 -17.40 -16.68
C GLN A 380 6.91 -18.53 -15.84
N SER A 381 7.59 -19.67 -15.79
CA SER A 381 7.24 -20.80 -14.94
C SER A 381 8.49 -21.37 -14.31
N ALA A 382 8.53 -21.48 -12.98
CA ALA A 382 9.72 -21.93 -12.27
C ALA A 382 9.40 -22.74 -10.99
N PRO A 383 10.24 -23.74 -10.62
CA PRO A 383 10.21 -24.32 -9.29
C PRO A 383 10.71 -23.31 -8.26
N LEU A 384 10.06 -23.24 -7.10
CA LEU A 384 10.45 -22.37 -5.99
C LEU A 384 11.19 -23.14 -4.90
N ALA A 385 10.63 -24.28 -4.45
CA ALA A 385 11.18 -25.07 -3.35
C ALA A 385 10.63 -26.50 -3.37
N GLN A 386 11.18 -27.35 -2.51
CA GLN A 386 10.57 -28.62 -2.14
C GLN A 386 10.47 -28.67 -0.61
N VAL A 387 9.25 -28.64 -0.09
CA VAL A 387 8.97 -28.50 1.35
C VAL A 387 8.24 -29.73 1.85
N ALA A 388 8.70 -30.35 2.94
CA ALA A 388 8.22 -31.65 3.40
C ALA A 388 6.69 -31.76 3.59
N ALA A 389 6.17 -32.99 3.58
CA ALA A 389 4.75 -33.31 3.56
C ALA A 389 3.95 -32.71 4.72
N ASP A 390 4.60 -32.59 5.88
CA ASP A 390 4.06 -32.05 7.13
C ASP A 390 3.95 -30.52 7.14
N TRP A 391 4.36 -29.84 6.07
CA TRP A 391 4.16 -28.41 5.89
C TRP A 391 3.09 -28.11 4.84
N MET A 392 2.25 -27.13 5.13
CA MET A 392 1.27 -26.55 4.20
C MET A 392 1.47 -25.06 4.06
N VAL A 393 1.09 -24.50 2.91
CA VAL A 393 0.90 -23.05 2.76
C VAL A 393 -0.38 -22.70 3.52
N ALA A 394 -0.23 -21.90 4.56
CA ALA A 394 -1.34 -21.38 5.37
C ALA A 394 -1.98 -20.14 4.74
N GLY A 395 -1.24 -19.43 3.90
CA GLY A 395 -1.76 -18.40 3.01
C GLY A 395 -0.65 -17.52 2.42
N SER A 396 -1.06 -16.48 1.70
CA SER A 396 -0.17 -15.48 1.09
C SER A 396 -0.60 -14.05 1.39
N GLY A 397 0.36 -13.13 1.40
CA GLY A 397 0.17 -11.70 1.58
C GLY A 397 1.52 -10.98 1.62
N ASP A 398 1.55 -9.67 1.37
CA ASP A 398 2.79 -8.89 1.50
C ASP A 398 3.07 -8.60 2.97
N PHE A 399 3.82 -9.48 3.63
CA PHE A 399 4.14 -9.33 5.04
C PHE A 399 5.17 -8.24 5.31
N ASN A 400 5.95 -7.82 4.31
CA ASN A 400 7.15 -7.02 4.51
C ASN A 400 7.06 -5.60 3.91
N GLY A 401 6.04 -5.33 3.10
CA GLY A 401 5.74 -4.04 2.50
C GLY A 401 6.53 -3.75 1.23
N ASP A 402 7.07 -4.77 0.55
CA ASP A 402 7.86 -4.60 -0.68
C ASP A 402 7.02 -4.70 -1.97
N GLY A 403 5.71 -4.85 -1.84
CA GLY A 403 4.75 -4.99 -2.94
C GLY A 403 4.63 -6.41 -3.49
N ASN A 404 5.43 -7.37 -2.98
CA ASN A 404 5.34 -8.78 -3.38
C ASN A 404 4.60 -9.60 -2.32
N ALA A 405 3.82 -10.56 -2.76
CA ALA A 405 3.19 -11.52 -1.89
C ALA A 405 4.21 -12.55 -1.37
N ASP A 406 4.31 -12.63 -0.05
CA ASP A 406 5.06 -13.62 0.69
C ASP A 406 4.18 -14.86 1.00
N LEU A 407 4.80 -15.95 1.47
CA LEU A 407 4.08 -17.17 1.89
C LEU A 407 4.28 -17.49 3.36
N LEU A 408 3.16 -17.67 4.04
CA LEU A 408 3.12 -18.25 5.37
C LEU A 408 2.96 -19.76 5.28
N TRP A 409 3.91 -20.49 5.84
CA TRP A 409 3.89 -21.93 5.99
C TRP A 409 3.54 -22.33 7.41
N ARG A 410 2.79 -23.41 7.55
CA ARG A 410 2.46 -24.04 8.84
C ARG A 410 2.77 -25.52 8.80
N ASN A 411 3.49 -26.00 9.81
CA ASN A 411 3.72 -27.41 10.02
C ASN A 411 2.51 -28.03 10.74
N THR A 412 1.84 -28.97 10.10
CA THR A 412 0.60 -29.62 10.56
C THR A 412 0.82 -30.64 11.67
N SER A 413 2.08 -30.98 11.98
CA SER A 413 2.44 -31.91 13.05
C SER A 413 2.98 -31.21 14.30
N THR A 414 3.79 -30.15 14.11
CA THR A 414 4.48 -29.45 15.20
C THR A 414 3.87 -28.08 15.53
N GLY A 415 3.09 -27.51 14.61
CA GLY A 415 2.55 -26.15 14.73
C GLY A 415 3.58 -25.05 14.52
N GLN A 416 4.79 -25.38 14.04
CA GLN A 416 5.79 -24.40 13.61
C GLN A 416 5.24 -23.57 12.45
N ASN A 417 5.47 -22.26 12.47
CA ASN A 417 5.13 -21.37 11.37
C ASN A 417 6.40 -20.75 10.79
N TRP A 418 6.45 -20.61 9.48
CA TRP A 418 7.62 -20.16 8.74
C TRP A 418 7.20 -19.23 7.61
N LEU A 419 7.90 -18.13 7.42
CA LEU A 419 7.59 -17.18 6.35
C LEU A 419 8.67 -17.26 5.26
N TYR A 420 8.23 -17.33 4.01
CA TYR A 420 9.07 -17.17 2.81
C TYR A 420 8.77 -15.81 2.21
N SER A 421 9.78 -14.95 2.15
CA SER A 421 9.69 -13.73 1.38
C SER A 421 10.02 -13.99 -0.08
N LEU A 422 9.18 -13.51 -0.98
CA LEU A 422 9.27 -13.82 -2.41
C LEU A 422 9.57 -12.59 -3.27
N SER A 423 9.93 -12.87 -4.52
CA SER A 423 10.11 -11.91 -5.60
C SER A 423 9.90 -12.64 -6.92
N GLN A 424 9.94 -11.91 -8.05
CA GLN A 424 9.95 -12.52 -9.38
C GLN A 424 11.11 -13.52 -9.59
N GLN A 425 12.22 -13.38 -8.85
CA GLN A 425 13.36 -14.30 -8.94
C GLN A 425 13.23 -15.52 -8.01
N GLY A 426 12.17 -15.59 -7.22
CA GLY A 426 11.89 -16.67 -6.27
C GLY A 426 12.08 -16.24 -4.81
N ILE A 427 12.44 -17.20 -3.94
CA ILE A 427 12.56 -16.98 -2.50
C ILE A 427 13.79 -16.11 -2.20
N VAL A 428 13.58 -14.89 -1.69
CA VAL A 428 14.65 -13.96 -1.32
C VAL A 428 15.10 -14.13 0.13
N ALA A 429 14.17 -14.52 1.01
CA ALA A 429 14.47 -14.78 2.40
C ALA A 429 13.50 -15.80 3.00
N SER A 430 13.90 -16.46 4.08
CA SER A 430 12.99 -17.32 4.83
C SER A 430 13.34 -17.37 6.31
N GLN A 431 12.34 -17.45 7.19
CA GLN A 431 12.55 -17.51 8.64
C GLN A 431 11.36 -18.16 9.37
N GLY A 432 11.65 -18.96 10.40
CA GLY A 432 10.64 -19.41 11.36
C GLY A 432 10.16 -18.25 12.23
N ILE A 433 8.85 -18.02 12.29
CA ILE A 433 8.28 -16.87 13.01
C ILE A 433 7.87 -17.24 14.45
N ASN A 434 7.24 -18.40 14.65
CA ASN A 434 6.85 -18.91 15.97
C ASN A 434 6.42 -20.39 15.93
N ILE A 435 5.90 -20.88 17.06
CA ILE A 435 5.25 -22.19 17.17
C ILE A 435 3.89 -22.00 17.86
N VAL A 436 2.81 -22.36 17.16
CA VAL A 436 1.46 -22.50 17.73
C VAL A 436 1.14 -23.99 17.81
N ALA A 437 1.50 -24.60 18.94
CA ALA A 437 1.58 -26.06 19.09
C ALA A 437 0.24 -26.80 18.94
N SER A 438 -0.87 -26.17 19.36
CA SER A 438 -2.21 -26.76 19.16
C SER A 438 -2.60 -26.67 17.69
N GLN A 439 -2.93 -27.83 17.10
CA GLN A 439 -3.42 -27.93 15.73
C GLN A 439 -4.88 -27.48 15.57
N ASP A 440 -5.57 -27.18 16.67
CA ASP A 440 -6.92 -26.60 16.57
C ASP A 440 -6.84 -25.15 16.08
N TRP A 441 -5.72 -24.46 16.31
CA TRP A 441 -5.46 -23.13 15.77
C TRP A 441 -5.04 -23.23 14.30
N GLN A 442 -5.82 -22.57 13.46
CA GLN A 442 -5.64 -22.44 12.01
C GLN A 442 -5.52 -20.96 11.63
N VAL A 443 -4.79 -20.69 10.56
CA VAL A 443 -4.77 -19.37 9.91
C VAL A 443 -5.98 -19.33 8.99
N GLU A 444 -6.84 -18.33 9.18
CA GLU A 444 -8.07 -18.21 8.39
C GLU A 444 -8.04 -17.01 7.44
N LEU A 445 -7.37 -15.93 7.80
CA LEU A 445 -7.15 -14.77 6.93
C LEU A 445 -5.71 -14.26 7.04
N ILE A 446 -5.23 -13.72 5.93
CA ILE A 446 -4.03 -12.91 5.84
C ILE A 446 -4.42 -11.61 5.15
N GLY A 447 -4.26 -10.49 5.84
CA GLY A 447 -4.66 -9.16 5.37
C GLY A 447 -4.08 -8.10 6.31
N ASP A 448 -3.94 -6.87 5.84
CA ASP A 448 -3.43 -5.76 6.64
C ASP A 448 -4.54 -5.25 7.57
N PHE A 449 -4.51 -5.60 8.86
CA PHE A 449 -5.58 -5.19 9.78
C PHE A 449 -5.42 -3.76 10.32
N ASP A 450 -4.26 -3.09 10.17
CA ASP A 450 -4.02 -1.77 10.76
C ASP A 450 -3.61 -0.65 9.79
N GLY A 451 -3.51 -0.95 8.49
CA GLY A 451 -3.26 0.01 7.44
C GLY A 451 -1.79 0.41 7.31
N ASP A 452 -0.85 -0.40 7.83
CA ASP A 452 0.59 -0.19 7.67
C ASP A 452 1.18 -0.79 6.38
N THR A 453 0.29 -1.24 5.49
CA THR A 453 0.54 -1.89 4.19
C THR A 453 1.21 -3.25 4.29
N LYS A 454 1.24 -3.85 5.49
CA LYS A 454 1.80 -5.19 5.70
C LYS A 454 0.72 -6.15 6.15
N ALA A 455 0.77 -7.34 5.59
CA ALA A 455 -0.17 -8.39 5.92
C ALA A 455 0.05 -8.92 7.34
N ASP A 456 -1.03 -9.06 8.07
CA ASP A 456 -1.11 -9.71 9.38
C ASP A 456 -1.74 -11.09 9.28
N ILE A 457 -1.90 -11.77 10.43
CA ILE A 457 -2.47 -13.11 10.50
C ILE A 457 -3.67 -13.15 11.44
N TRP A 458 -4.84 -13.52 10.90
CA TRP A 458 -6.00 -13.90 11.71
C TRP A 458 -5.99 -15.40 11.99
N TRP A 459 -5.90 -15.73 13.27
CA TRP A 459 -5.96 -17.08 13.79
C TRP A 459 -7.34 -17.41 14.33
N ARG A 460 -7.80 -18.63 14.08
CA ARG A 460 -9.02 -19.19 14.67
C ARG A 460 -8.77 -20.56 15.23
N ASN A 461 -9.33 -20.81 16.40
CA ASN A 461 -9.33 -22.13 17.02
C ASN A 461 -10.61 -22.87 16.64
N SER A 462 -10.49 -23.92 15.84
CA SER A 462 -11.62 -24.68 15.28
C SER A 462 -12.42 -25.48 16.33
N SER A 463 -11.85 -25.76 17.50
CA SER A 463 -12.52 -26.53 18.55
C SER A 463 -13.25 -25.65 19.57
N THR A 464 -12.78 -24.42 19.80
CA THR A 464 -13.32 -23.51 20.82
C THR A 464 -13.96 -22.25 20.26
N GLY A 465 -13.72 -21.93 18.99
CA GLY A 465 -14.17 -20.68 18.36
C GLY A 465 -13.39 -19.44 18.80
N ALA A 466 -12.32 -19.59 19.59
CA ALA A 466 -11.43 -18.50 19.96
C ALA A 466 -10.70 -17.92 18.74
N ASN A 467 -10.44 -16.62 18.75
CA ASN A 467 -9.80 -15.91 17.64
C ASN A 467 -8.63 -15.06 18.14
N ALA A 468 -7.65 -14.80 17.29
CA ALA A 468 -6.54 -13.90 17.61
C ALA A 468 -5.99 -13.22 16.35
N ILE A 469 -5.52 -11.98 16.49
CA ILE A 469 -4.74 -11.28 15.46
C ILE A 469 -3.29 -11.27 15.87
N TYR A 470 -2.41 -11.57 14.92
CA TYR A 470 -0.97 -11.45 15.08
C TYR A 470 -0.55 -10.31 14.17
N ARG A 471 -0.15 -9.18 14.77
CA ARG A 471 0.39 -8.02 14.06
C ARG A 471 1.80 -8.33 13.58
N MET A 472 2.07 -8.10 12.30
CA MET A 472 3.31 -8.51 11.65
C MET A 472 4.13 -7.32 11.16
N ASP A 473 5.45 -7.47 11.14
CA ASP A 473 6.38 -6.60 10.41
C ASP A 473 7.43 -7.49 9.75
N GLY A 474 7.17 -7.85 8.49
CA GLY A 474 7.87 -8.90 7.78
C GLY A 474 7.82 -10.22 8.55
N ARG A 475 8.99 -10.67 8.98
CA ARG A 475 9.18 -11.94 9.69
C ARG A 475 9.07 -11.82 11.21
N GLN A 476 8.69 -10.64 11.73
CA GLN A 476 8.55 -10.38 13.16
C GLN A 476 7.07 -10.31 13.54
N ILE A 477 6.73 -10.88 14.69
CA ILE A 477 5.42 -10.69 15.33
C ILE A 477 5.55 -9.50 16.28
N LEU A 478 4.85 -8.41 16.00
CA LEU A 478 4.85 -7.19 16.81
C LEU A 478 3.97 -7.37 18.06
N SER A 479 2.77 -7.91 17.87
CA SER A 479 1.79 -8.11 18.94
C SER A 479 0.94 -9.36 18.66
N ILE A 480 0.34 -9.90 19.73
CA ILE A 480 -0.68 -10.94 19.65
C ILE A 480 -1.88 -10.47 20.46
N HIS A 481 -3.02 -10.31 19.82
CA HIS A 481 -4.25 -9.85 20.44
C HIS A 481 -5.32 -10.93 20.39
N SER A 482 -6.00 -11.16 21.53
CA SER A 482 -7.13 -12.11 21.58
C SER A 482 -8.41 -11.41 21.14
N MET A 483 -9.06 -11.93 20.11
CA MET A 483 -10.33 -11.41 19.60
C MET A 483 -11.51 -12.16 20.23
N PRO A 484 -12.73 -11.58 20.23
CA PRO A 484 -13.91 -12.27 20.73
C PRO A 484 -14.09 -13.65 20.10
N SER A 485 -14.41 -14.64 20.93
CA SER A 485 -14.74 -15.97 20.43
C SER A 485 -16.06 -15.93 19.65
N VAL A 486 -16.08 -16.60 18.51
CA VAL A 486 -17.28 -16.79 17.69
C VAL A 486 -17.55 -18.29 17.59
N ASP A 487 -18.80 -18.70 17.82
CA ASP A 487 -19.23 -20.11 17.82
C ASP A 487 -18.71 -20.90 16.59
N VAL A 488 -18.33 -22.15 16.79
CA VAL A 488 -17.69 -23.00 15.76
C VAL A 488 -18.60 -23.32 14.57
N ALA A 489 -19.91 -23.06 14.67
CA ALA A 489 -20.82 -23.11 13.52
C ALA A 489 -20.63 -21.94 12.53
N TRP A 490 -19.80 -20.95 12.88
CA TRP A 490 -19.40 -19.85 12.01
C TRP A 490 -17.98 -20.05 11.47
N GLU A 491 -17.84 -19.75 10.19
CA GLU A 491 -16.58 -19.74 9.41
C GLU A 491 -16.34 -18.35 8.83
N LEU A 492 -15.12 -18.08 8.39
CA LEU A 492 -14.78 -16.84 7.69
C LEU A 492 -15.01 -17.00 6.19
N VAL A 493 -15.45 -15.94 5.54
CA VAL A 493 -15.48 -15.85 4.08
C VAL A 493 -14.10 -15.39 3.62
N GLN A 494 -13.37 -16.25 2.92
CA GLN A 494 -12.05 -15.96 2.37
C GLN A 494 -12.12 -15.21 1.04
#